data_AF-A0A8S9E3N4-F1
#
_entry.id   AF-A0A8S9E3N4-F1
#
_cell.length_a   1.000
_cell.length_b   1.000
_cell.length_c   1.000
_cell.angle_alpha   90.00
_cell.angle_beta   90.00
_cell.angle_gamma   90.00
#
_symmetry.space_group_name_H-M   'P 1'
#
loop_
_entity.id
_entity.type
_entity.pdbx_description
1 polymer ?
#
loop_
_entity_poly.entity_id
_entity_poly.type
_entity_poly.pdbx_seq_one_letter_code
_entity_poly.pdbx_strand_id
1 'polypeptide(L)'
;MELPGLAFAVWMFICFCASVDGYPSGKIREACTSMIPCHGSSPQLSPEHTITVNGTEFKPGDNIEVHLSGPDFEGFFIQARDAEHLDSPAVGSFILVDRRLSQLLTCGRTKNSAVSHTSKAKKKYIKVYWIAPGDAPKHVQFLATVVKKYKIFWVKIPGPIVSQPNALSPTPPLHATSEAVSTSHPVSYLSKPFNASGCGSMKFCIRNPSNCDPESASCFFLSFQQEKSSVFIEMSGPSEGYLAFALSRDQWMGGDDAYLCVNEDHRVHVSPAYLKGRSRPVLDSESALEDVSWRLVDGVLQCSFRRSIRLPAYKGRFNLDASYYIFLADGEASEGGLIHKHHRQPLITNGIYNVTGLPHDIGGSRSPRLIKAHGALMFIAWITTVSIGVLVARFFKPVWSHSFLFGKEMWFQVHRMLMLTTVTLTSISFVLPFIYRGGWSQQAGFHPYLGCTVMALTIFQALMAGFRPSRHAPRRQLFNWFHWSTGTTARILAVVTMFLGMDLPALDLPDPWDTYTMIGFVAWHVGIDVLLEIHSYCLVRKVEVIEDDRVQILQSLTSAEAEGRLFKQIVLAIYICGNVVFLIAFLAAISQI
;
A
#
# COMPACT_ATOMS: atom_id res chain seq x y z
N MET A 1 37.64 -16.79 29.10
CA MET A 1 37.49 -16.12 27.79
C MET A 1 36.03 -16.22 27.37
N GLU A 2 35.18 -15.34 27.90
CA GLU A 2 33.75 -15.29 27.56
C GLU A 2 33.38 -13.85 27.29
N LEU A 3 33.33 -13.45 26.03
CA LEU A 3 32.68 -12.22 25.58
C LEU A 3 32.23 -12.18 24.09
N PRO A 4 32.03 -13.27 23.31
CA PRO A 4 31.53 -13.11 21.92
C PRO A 4 30.00 -12.96 21.84
N GLY A 5 29.24 -13.63 22.72
CA GLY A 5 27.78 -13.73 22.59
C GLY A 5 27.02 -12.46 22.97
N LEU A 6 27.45 -11.78 24.04
CA LEU A 6 26.86 -10.53 24.48
C LEU A 6 27.18 -9.39 23.49
N ALA A 7 28.41 -9.37 22.97
CA ALA A 7 28.84 -8.40 21.96
C ALA A 7 28.04 -8.56 20.65
N PHE A 8 27.76 -9.80 20.23
CA PHE A 8 26.95 -10.07 19.03
C PHE A 8 25.48 -9.66 19.23
N ALA A 9 24.89 -9.94 20.40
CA ALA A 9 23.52 -9.54 20.71
C ALA A 9 23.36 -8.01 20.82
N VAL A 10 24.33 -7.33 21.43
CA VAL A 10 24.36 -5.86 21.51
C VAL A 10 24.61 -5.24 20.13
N TRP A 11 25.49 -5.82 19.31
CA TRP A 11 25.73 -5.37 17.93
C TRP A 11 24.48 -5.52 17.05
N MET A 12 23.76 -6.63 17.16
CA MET A 12 22.48 -6.82 16.46
C MET A 12 21.41 -5.83 16.95
N PHE A 13 21.32 -5.58 18.26
CA PHE A 13 20.38 -4.60 18.81
C PHE A 13 20.68 -3.16 18.36
N ILE A 14 21.97 -2.79 18.28
CA ILE A 14 22.41 -1.48 17.76
C ILE A 14 22.12 -1.36 16.25
N CYS A 15 22.29 -2.42 15.47
CA CYS A 15 21.94 -2.44 14.05
C CYS A 15 20.41 -2.33 13.81
N PHE A 16 19.57 -2.82 14.71
CA PHE A 16 18.11 -2.65 14.66
C PHE A 16 17.62 -1.29 15.19
N CYS A 17 18.43 -0.59 15.99
CA CYS A 17 18.12 0.74 16.53
C CYS A 17 18.76 1.89 15.75
N ALA A 18 19.40 1.63 14.61
CA ALA A 18 19.94 2.66 13.74
C ALA A 18 18.80 3.55 13.21
N SER A 19 18.58 4.65 13.92
CA SER A 19 17.67 5.71 13.50
C SER A 19 18.23 6.28 12.20
N VAL A 20 17.47 6.19 11.11
CA VAL A 20 17.81 6.92 9.88
C VAL A 20 17.55 8.39 10.17
N ASP A 21 18.59 9.11 10.59
CA ASP A 21 18.54 10.55 10.75
C ASP A 21 18.30 11.19 9.37
N GLY A 22 17.06 11.57 9.09
CA GLY A 22 16.72 12.46 7.98
C GLY A 22 17.29 13.85 8.28
N TYR A 23 18.56 14.08 7.93
CA TYR A 23 19.20 15.36 8.23
C TYR A 23 18.46 16.53 7.55
N PRO A 24 18.25 17.67 8.26
CA PRO A 24 17.57 18.87 7.74
C PRO A 24 18.41 19.67 6.73
N SER A 25 19.28 18.99 5.97
CA SER A 25 20.15 19.59 4.97
C SER A 25 19.50 19.47 3.59
N GLY A 26 19.50 20.54 2.79
CA GLY A 26 18.91 20.56 1.46
C GLY A 26 19.71 19.79 0.39
N LYS A 27 20.42 18.71 0.73
CA LYS A 27 21.17 17.89 -0.24
C LYS A 27 20.25 16.94 -1.02
N ILE A 28 19.33 17.51 -1.80
CA ILE A 28 18.20 16.81 -2.43
C ILE A 28 18.40 16.56 -3.93
N ARG A 29 19.40 15.73 -4.29
CA ARG A 29 19.66 15.39 -5.70
C ARG A 29 18.50 14.65 -6.38
N GLU A 30 17.77 13.84 -5.64
CA GLU A 30 16.64 13.06 -6.18
C GLU A 30 15.43 13.94 -6.55
N ALA A 31 15.32 15.13 -5.96
CA ALA A 31 14.26 16.09 -6.24
C ALA A 31 14.52 16.92 -7.52
N CYS A 32 15.65 16.72 -8.20
CA CYS A 32 16.03 17.55 -9.35
C CYS A 32 15.01 17.54 -10.50
N THR A 33 14.34 16.41 -10.75
CA THR A 33 13.37 16.29 -11.85
C THR A 33 11.98 16.77 -11.42
N SER A 34 11.49 16.29 -10.28
CA SER A 34 10.14 16.60 -9.79
C SER A 34 10.04 17.98 -9.13
N MET A 35 11.15 18.49 -8.59
CA MET A 35 11.20 19.60 -7.63
C MET A 35 10.35 19.36 -6.37
N ILE A 36 9.92 18.12 -6.11
CA ILE A 36 9.09 17.76 -4.96
C ILE A 36 10.01 17.32 -3.82
N PRO A 37 9.90 17.93 -2.62
CA PRO A 37 10.60 17.43 -1.45
C PRO A 37 9.89 16.15 -0.99
N CYS A 38 10.64 15.04 -0.81
CA CYS A 38 10.12 13.71 -0.48
C CYS A 38 9.56 13.59 0.95
N HIS A 39 8.68 14.51 1.36
CA HIS A 39 8.11 14.59 2.70
C HIS A 39 6.80 13.81 2.87
N GLY A 40 6.35 13.06 1.86
CA GLY A 40 5.19 12.17 1.94
C GLY A 40 3.85 12.90 2.14
N SER A 41 3.75 14.18 1.77
CA SER A 41 2.53 15.00 1.78
C SER A 41 2.37 15.70 0.41
N SER A 42 1.19 16.21 0.09
CA SER A 42 0.95 16.95 -1.15
C SER A 42 1.39 18.42 -1.05
N PRO A 43 1.85 19.04 -2.15
CA PRO A 43 2.14 20.47 -2.18
C PRO A 43 0.86 21.31 -2.03
N GLN A 44 1.01 22.50 -1.47
CA GLN A 44 -0.04 23.50 -1.36
C GLN A 44 -0.28 24.18 -2.73
N LEU A 45 -1.54 24.55 -3.01
CA LEU A 45 -1.97 25.04 -4.32
C LEU A 45 -1.64 26.53 -4.56
N SER A 46 -1.78 27.37 -3.52
CA SER A 46 -1.62 28.82 -3.65
C SER A 46 -0.25 29.27 -3.11
N PRO A 47 0.73 29.63 -3.97
CA PRO A 47 2.06 30.01 -3.53
C PRO A 47 2.04 31.31 -2.71
N GLU A 48 2.63 31.27 -1.52
CA GLU A 48 2.84 32.45 -0.66
C GLU A 48 4.16 33.18 -0.99
N HIS A 49 5.01 32.57 -1.81
CA HIS A 49 6.36 33.03 -2.13
C HIS A 49 6.48 33.38 -3.60
N THR A 50 7.29 34.39 -3.89
CA THR A 50 7.52 34.90 -5.24
C THR A 50 8.99 34.83 -5.58
N ILE A 51 9.26 34.49 -6.84
CA ILE A 51 10.60 34.53 -7.42
C ILE A 51 10.66 35.68 -8.43
N THR A 52 11.68 36.52 -8.32
CA THR A 52 11.87 37.69 -9.20
C THR A 52 13.30 37.73 -9.72
N VAL A 53 13.50 38.45 -10.83
CA VAL A 53 14.81 38.63 -11.47
C VAL A 53 15.07 40.09 -11.75
N ASN A 54 16.34 40.49 -11.88
CA ASN A 54 16.74 41.87 -12.14
C ASN A 54 16.71 42.27 -13.64
N GLY A 55 16.47 41.34 -14.55
CA GLY A 55 16.41 41.61 -15.98
C GLY A 55 15.61 40.54 -16.74
N THR A 56 14.92 40.94 -17.80
CA THR A 56 14.08 40.08 -18.64
C THR A 56 14.77 39.60 -19.92
N GLU A 57 16.00 40.06 -20.17
CA GLU A 57 16.83 39.69 -21.31
C GLU A 57 18.18 39.13 -20.87
N PHE A 58 18.75 38.19 -21.64
CA PHE A 58 20.06 37.62 -21.37
C PHE A 58 20.81 37.18 -22.62
N LYS A 59 22.14 37.28 -22.62
CA LYS A 59 23.03 36.62 -23.57
C LYS A 59 23.72 35.42 -22.90
N PRO A 60 24.12 34.38 -23.65
CA PRO A 60 24.98 33.33 -23.11
C PRO A 60 26.21 33.92 -22.38
N GLY A 61 26.43 33.49 -21.14
CA GLY A 61 27.48 34.02 -20.26
C GLY A 61 27.04 35.16 -19.33
N ASP A 62 25.86 35.75 -19.51
CA ASP A 62 25.35 36.79 -18.61
C ASP A 62 24.97 36.24 -17.23
N ASN A 63 25.08 37.11 -16.22
CA ASN A 63 24.70 36.84 -14.84
C ASN A 63 23.39 37.53 -14.49
N ILE A 64 22.33 36.77 -14.30
CA ILE A 64 21.02 37.26 -13.85
C ILE A 64 20.93 37.12 -12.34
N GLU A 65 20.52 38.19 -11.65
CA GLU A 65 20.22 38.15 -10.23
C GLU A 65 18.82 37.59 -10.00
N VAL A 66 18.72 36.55 -9.19
CA VAL A 66 17.47 35.83 -8.88
C VAL A 66 17.17 35.94 -7.39
N HIS A 67 15.94 36.33 -7.08
CA HIS A 67 15.46 36.54 -5.72
C HIS A 67 14.29 35.62 -5.41
N LEU A 68 14.28 35.02 -4.23
CA LEU A 68 13.12 34.31 -3.69
C LEU A 68 12.70 35.02 -2.39
N SER A 69 11.46 35.50 -2.33
CA SER A 69 10.93 36.27 -1.20
C SER A 69 9.53 35.81 -0.78
N GLY A 70 9.19 35.97 0.50
CA GLY A 70 7.86 35.70 1.03
C GLY A 70 7.82 35.55 2.56
N PRO A 71 6.75 34.95 3.13
CA PRO A 71 6.68 34.59 4.54
C PRO A 71 7.80 33.62 4.97
N ASP A 72 8.02 33.44 6.28
CA ASP A 72 9.09 32.56 6.79
C ASP A 72 9.04 31.14 6.20
N PHE A 73 10.18 30.66 5.70
CA PHE A 73 10.38 29.29 5.22
C PHE A 73 11.66 28.63 5.76
N GLU A 74 11.63 27.32 5.91
CA GLU A 74 12.74 26.51 6.45
C GLU A 74 13.64 25.98 5.32
N GLY A 75 13.05 25.60 4.19
CA GLY A 75 13.75 25.03 3.05
C GLY A 75 13.34 25.64 1.72
N PHE A 76 14.25 25.60 0.75
CA PHE A 76 13.98 26.00 -0.63
C PHE A 76 14.81 25.18 -1.63
N PHE A 77 14.37 25.20 -2.89
CA PHE A 77 15.06 24.62 -4.05
C PHE A 77 14.75 25.45 -5.30
N ILE A 78 15.77 25.93 -6.01
CA ILE A 78 15.64 26.80 -7.20
C ILE A 78 16.34 26.14 -8.40
N GLN A 79 15.68 26.17 -9.56
CA GLN A 79 16.20 25.74 -10.86
C GLN A 79 15.75 26.69 -11.96
N ALA A 80 16.46 26.69 -13.09
CA ALA A 80 16.03 27.29 -14.34
C ALA A 80 15.82 26.18 -15.39
N ARG A 81 14.78 26.31 -16.22
CA ARG A 81 14.45 25.35 -17.28
C ARG A 81 14.07 26.08 -18.57
N ASP A 82 14.06 25.35 -19.68
CA ASP A 82 13.50 25.84 -20.94
C ASP A 82 12.01 26.22 -20.72
N ALA A 83 11.65 27.46 -21.03
CA ALA A 83 10.29 27.96 -20.83
C ALA A 83 9.27 27.28 -21.75
N GLU A 84 9.69 26.76 -22.90
CA GLU A 84 8.82 26.00 -23.81
C GLU A 84 8.63 24.56 -23.34
N HIS A 85 9.56 24.03 -22.54
CA HIS A 85 9.57 22.65 -22.06
C HIS A 85 9.96 22.59 -20.59
N LEU A 86 9.04 22.92 -19.67
CA LEU A 86 9.31 22.98 -18.23
C LEU A 86 9.64 21.62 -17.57
N ASP A 87 9.49 20.50 -18.28
CA ASP A 87 9.95 19.18 -17.82
C ASP A 87 11.35 18.81 -18.35
N SER A 88 12.01 19.73 -19.07
CA SER A 88 13.39 19.60 -19.53
C SER A 88 14.42 19.61 -18.37
N PRO A 89 15.65 19.12 -18.60
CA PRO A 89 16.75 19.22 -17.63
C PRO A 89 17.05 20.68 -17.25
N ALA A 90 17.68 20.86 -16.07
CA ALA A 90 18.06 22.18 -15.59
C ALA A 90 19.05 22.88 -16.54
N VAL A 91 18.77 24.15 -16.82
CA VAL A 91 19.52 25.01 -17.74
C VAL A 91 20.42 25.97 -16.94
N GLY A 92 21.69 26.04 -17.32
CA GLY A 92 22.66 26.97 -16.74
C GLY A 92 23.20 26.56 -15.37
N SER A 93 23.82 27.51 -14.69
CA SER A 93 24.52 27.28 -13.42
C SER A 93 24.34 28.44 -12.47
N PHE A 94 24.29 28.17 -11.18
CA PHE A 94 24.12 29.20 -10.15
C PHE A 94 25.42 29.53 -9.42
N ILE A 95 25.51 30.78 -8.96
CA ILE A 95 26.51 31.28 -8.02
C ILE A 95 25.80 31.71 -6.73
N LEU A 96 26.34 31.28 -5.60
CA LEU A 96 25.79 31.62 -4.28
C LEU A 96 26.27 33.00 -3.83
N VAL A 97 25.36 33.79 -3.28
CA VAL A 97 25.71 35.01 -2.54
C VAL A 97 26.08 34.71 -1.10
N ASP A 98 25.28 33.86 -0.42
CA ASP A 98 25.53 33.46 0.97
C ASP A 98 25.65 31.95 1.12
N ARG A 99 26.89 31.47 1.32
CA ARG A 99 27.22 30.05 1.54
C ARG A 99 26.77 29.50 2.89
N ARG A 100 26.37 30.36 3.84
CA ARG A 100 25.82 29.94 5.14
C ARG A 100 24.36 29.53 5.02
N LEU A 101 23.60 30.17 4.13
CA LEU A 101 22.17 29.94 3.94
C LEU A 101 21.86 29.00 2.77
N SER A 102 22.76 28.93 1.78
CA SER A 102 22.53 28.24 0.51
C SER A 102 23.71 27.35 0.10
N GLN A 103 23.42 26.30 -0.68
CA GLN A 103 24.38 25.37 -1.26
C GLN A 103 24.02 25.05 -2.71
N LEU A 104 25.03 24.75 -3.52
CA LEU A 104 24.85 24.34 -4.92
C LEU A 104 24.61 22.84 -5.01
N LEU A 105 23.75 22.46 -5.94
CA LEU A 105 23.46 21.07 -6.28
C LEU A 105 23.74 20.83 -7.77
N THR A 106 24.04 19.58 -8.08
CA THR A 106 24.23 19.09 -9.46
C THR A 106 23.01 18.26 -9.82
N CYS A 107 22.26 18.70 -10.83
CA CYS A 107 21.11 17.98 -11.35
C CYS A 107 21.43 17.44 -12.74
N GLY A 108 21.29 16.12 -12.92
CA GLY A 108 21.69 15.46 -14.16
C GLY A 108 23.20 15.61 -14.41
N ARG A 109 23.57 16.11 -15.59
CA ARG A 109 24.97 16.28 -16.00
C ARG A 109 25.49 17.71 -15.79
N THR A 110 24.63 18.64 -15.40
CA THR A 110 24.96 20.06 -15.28
C THR A 110 25.41 20.37 -13.85
N LYS A 111 26.68 20.76 -13.68
CA LYS A 111 27.21 21.17 -12.37
C LYS A 111 26.55 22.48 -11.93
N ASN A 112 26.33 22.63 -10.62
CA ASN A 112 25.76 23.84 -10.02
C ASN A 112 24.42 24.29 -10.62
N SER A 113 23.65 23.37 -11.20
CA SER A 113 22.43 23.67 -11.94
C SER A 113 21.21 23.93 -11.06
N ALA A 114 21.36 23.82 -9.74
CA ALA A 114 20.29 24.10 -8.77
C ALA A 114 20.88 24.66 -7.46
N VAL A 115 20.04 25.37 -6.71
CA VAL A 115 20.39 25.90 -5.38
C VAL A 115 19.42 25.40 -4.34
N SER A 116 19.91 25.05 -3.15
CA SER A 116 19.08 24.68 -2.01
C SER A 116 19.62 25.25 -0.70
N HIS A 117 18.89 25.03 0.39
CA HIS A 117 19.26 25.44 1.74
C HIS A 117 20.32 24.53 2.40
N THR A 118 21.16 25.07 3.26
CA THR A 118 22.15 24.32 4.08
C THR A 118 21.56 23.80 5.40
N SER A 119 20.56 24.49 5.95
CA SER A 119 19.92 24.18 7.23
C SER A 119 18.45 24.62 7.29
N LYS A 120 17.70 24.10 8.26
CA LYS A 120 16.30 24.47 8.57
C LYS A 120 16.10 25.83 9.25
N ALA A 121 17.15 26.66 9.37
CA ALA A 121 17.00 28.00 9.93
C ALA A 121 15.97 28.80 9.12
N LYS A 122 15.05 29.51 9.79
CA LYS A 122 14.00 30.28 9.11
C LYS A 122 14.60 31.40 8.25
N LYS A 123 14.03 31.59 7.07
CA LYS A 123 14.47 32.58 6.07
C LYS A 123 13.25 33.27 5.48
N LYS A 124 13.39 34.53 5.07
CA LYS A 124 12.36 35.29 4.33
C LYS A 124 12.78 35.64 2.91
N TYR A 125 14.08 35.58 2.65
CA TYR A 125 14.69 36.09 1.44
C TYR A 125 15.94 35.30 1.09
N ILE A 126 16.11 34.98 -0.19
CA ILE A 126 17.31 34.36 -0.77
C ILE A 126 17.68 35.12 -2.03
N LYS A 127 18.98 35.36 -2.21
CA LYS A 127 19.57 35.96 -3.40
C LYS A 127 20.64 35.03 -3.98
N VAL A 128 20.56 34.75 -5.27
CA VAL A 128 21.52 33.94 -6.03
C VAL A 128 21.74 34.57 -7.41
N TYR A 129 22.86 34.24 -8.06
CA TYR A 129 23.07 34.60 -9.47
C TYR A 129 22.92 33.36 -10.35
N TRP A 130 22.35 33.51 -11.53
CA TRP A 130 22.27 32.48 -12.55
C TRP A 130 23.10 32.88 -13.77
N ILE A 131 23.91 31.95 -14.27
CA ILE A 131 24.77 32.09 -15.45
C ILE A 131 24.11 31.37 -16.62
N ALA A 132 23.87 32.11 -17.70
CA ALA A 132 23.37 31.55 -18.94
C ALA A 132 24.43 30.65 -19.62
N PRO A 133 24.13 29.39 -19.98
CA PRO A 133 25.08 28.51 -20.64
C PRO A 133 25.25 28.88 -22.13
N GLY A 134 26.32 28.38 -22.77
CA GLY A 134 26.60 28.66 -24.19
C GLY A 134 25.52 28.15 -25.15
N ASP A 135 24.86 27.05 -24.79
CA ASP A 135 23.78 26.38 -25.51
C ASP A 135 22.39 26.71 -24.93
N ALA A 136 22.23 27.89 -24.31
CA ALA A 136 20.97 28.30 -23.71
C ALA A 136 19.81 28.33 -24.72
N PRO A 137 18.60 27.87 -24.32
CA PRO A 137 17.39 28.03 -25.13
C PRO A 137 17.01 29.51 -25.26
N LYS A 138 16.08 29.81 -26.17
CA LYS A 138 15.64 31.20 -26.45
C LYS A 138 14.91 31.84 -25.26
N HIS A 139 14.17 31.02 -24.51
CA HIS A 139 13.38 31.43 -23.35
C HIS A 139 13.69 30.53 -22.16
N VAL A 140 14.00 31.13 -21.02
CA VAL A 140 14.31 30.42 -19.77
C VAL A 140 13.34 30.86 -18.69
N GLN A 141 12.75 29.90 -17.97
CA GLN A 141 11.90 30.18 -16.83
C GLN A 141 12.53 29.65 -15.53
N PHE A 142 12.51 30.49 -14.50
CA PHE A 142 12.95 30.11 -13.17
C PHE A 142 11.80 29.45 -12.40
N LEU A 143 12.10 28.38 -11.68
CA LEU A 143 11.16 27.64 -10.85
C LEU A 143 11.69 27.55 -9.42
N ALA A 144 10.79 27.66 -8.45
CA ALA A 144 11.12 27.48 -7.04
C ALA A 144 10.21 26.46 -6.34
N THR A 145 10.79 25.75 -5.38
CA THR A 145 10.07 24.95 -4.39
C THR A 145 10.40 25.51 -3.02
N VAL A 146 9.40 25.72 -2.18
CA VAL A 146 9.55 26.32 -0.84
C VAL A 146 8.90 25.42 0.20
N VAL A 147 9.62 25.17 1.30
CA VAL A 147 9.18 24.36 2.44
C VAL A 147 9.04 25.26 3.66
N LYS A 148 7.81 25.49 4.12
CA LYS A 148 7.53 26.26 5.35
C LYS A 148 7.64 25.39 6.59
N LYS A 149 7.19 24.14 6.50
CA LYS A 149 7.37 23.07 7.50
C LYS A 149 7.43 21.72 6.77
N TYR A 150 7.87 20.66 7.44
CA TYR A 150 8.02 19.32 6.85
C TYR A 150 6.83 18.88 5.95
N LYS A 151 5.58 19.09 6.37
CA LYS A 151 4.39 18.74 5.59
C LYS A 151 3.75 19.89 4.80
N ILE A 152 4.27 21.12 4.90
CA ILE A 152 3.70 22.33 4.31
C ILE A 152 4.73 22.94 3.35
N PHE A 153 4.51 22.74 2.05
CA PHE A 153 5.42 23.18 1.00
C PHE A 153 4.70 23.44 -0.32
N TRP A 154 5.34 24.19 -1.21
CA TRP A 154 4.88 24.51 -2.57
C TRP A 154 5.96 24.09 -3.55
N VAL A 155 5.56 23.61 -4.73
CA VAL A 155 6.48 23.09 -5.76
C VAL A 155 6.25 23.80 -7.08
N LYS A 156 7.32 23.92 -7.89
CA LYS A 156 7.27 24.51 -9.24
C LYS A 156 6.57 25.89 -9.26
N ILE A 157 6.80 26.74 -8.25
CA ILE A 157 6.33 28.13 -8.26
C ILE A 157 6.94 28.82 -9.48
N PRO A 158 6.13 29.32 -10.43
CA PRO A 158 6.64 29.89 -11.67
C PRO A 158 7.20 31.28 -11.44
N GLY A 159 8.40 31.51 -11.96
CA GLY A 159 9.03 32.81 -12.01
C GLY A 159 8.93 33.50 -13.37
N PRO A 160 9.49 34.71 -13.47
CA PRO A 160 9.55 35.46 -14.72
C PRO A 160 10.35 34.68 -15.78
N ILE A 161 9.90 34.81 -17.03
CA ILE A 161 10.60 34.29 -18.21
C ILE A 161 11.62 35.33 -18.64
N VAL A 162 12.85 34.89 -18.88
CA VAL A 162 13.94 35.71 -19.42
C VAL A 162 14.30 35.19 -20.81
N SER A 163 14.50 36.09 -21.77
CA SER A 163 14.66 35.75 -23.19
C SER A 163 15.97 36.26 -23.78
N GLN A 164 16.45 35.65 -24.87
CA GLN A 164 17.61 36.18 -25.60
C GLN A 164 17.25 37.43 -26.45
N PRO A 165 18.19 38.36 -26.68
CA PRO A 165 17.96 39.51 -27.57
C PRO A 165 17.52 39.04 -28.96
N ASN A 166 16.50 39.69 -29.53
CA ASN A 166 15.85 39.32 -30.80
C ASN A 166 15.10 37.98 -30.80
N ALA A 167 14.89 37.33 -29.66
CA ALA A 167 13.86 36.31 -29.56
C ALA A 167 12.50 37.01 -29.67
N LEU A 168 11.64 36.55 -30.58
CA LEU A 168 10.22 36.91 -30.55
C LEU A 168 9.73 36.63 -29.14
N SER A 169 8.99 37.56 -28.53
CA SER A 169 8.35 37.33 -27.23
C SER A 169 7.75 35.93 -27.25
N PRO A 170 7.91 35.11 -26.19
CA PRO A 170 7.10 33.92 -26.10
C PRO A 170 5.69 34.42 -26.30
N THR A 171 4.99 33.86 -27.29
CA THR A 171 3.54 34.08 -27.38
C THR A 171 3.08 33.93 -25.94
N PRO A 172 2.25 34.84 -25.39
CA PRO A 172 1.52 34.45 -24.21
C PRO A 172 1.06 33.01 -24.48
N PRO A 173 0.97 32.11 -23.49
CA PRO A 173 -0.14 31.20 -23.64
C PRO A 173 -1.28 32.20 -23.87
N LEU A 174 -1.79 32.25 -25.12
CA LEU A 174 -3.16 32.57 -25.30
C LEU A 174 -3.77 31.86 -24.10
N HIS A 175 -4.60 32.56 -23.34
CA HIS A 175 -5.81 31.87 -22.99
C HIS A 175 -6.22 31.20 -24.30
N ALA A 176 -5.85 29.93 -24.41
CA ALA A 176 -6.69 28.98 -25.02
C ALA A 176 -7.95 29.11 -24.14
N THR A 177 -8.76 30.16 -24.38
CA THR A 177 -9.87 29.97 -25.30
C THR A 177 -9.42 28.88 -26.26
N SER A 178 -9.53 27.65 -25.77
CA SER A 178 -10.12 26.59 -26.51
C SER A 178 -11.33 27.30 -27.14
N GLU A 179 -11.11 27.95 -28.29
CA GLU A 179 -11.79 27.47 -29.47
C GLU A 179 -11.59 25.96 -29.38
N ALA A 180 -12.55 25.38 -28.66
CA ALA A 180 -13.14 24.16 -29.03
C ALA A 180 -13.18 24.22 -30.55
N VAL A 181 -12.15 23.66 -31.19
CA VAL A 181 -12.41 22.66 -32.19
C VAL A 181 -13.24 21.62 -31.45
N SER A 182 -14.51 21.98 -31.35
CA SER A 182 -15.62 21.11 -31.15
C SER A 182 -15.49 20.14 -32.32
N THR A 183 -14.75 19.06 -32.10
CA THR A 183 -15.36 17.76 -32.35
C THR A 183 -16.50 17.66 -31.34
N SER A 184 -17.56 18.44 -31.56
CA SER A 184 -18.84 18.28 -30.90
C SER A 184 -19.42 16.99 -31.45
N HIS A 185 -18.88 15.86 -30.98
CA HIS A 185 -19.77 14.77 -30.70
C HIS A 185 -20.67 15.27 -29.57
N PRO A 186 -22.00 15.26 -29.72
CA PRO A 186 -22.91 15.68 -28.68
C PRO A 186 -22.71 14.73 -27.50
N VAL A 187 -21.92 15.15 -26.51
CA VAL A 187 -21.82 14.44 -25.24
C VAL A 187 -23.18 14.58 -24.57
N SER A 188 -23.94 13.50 -24.64
CA SER A 188 -25.33 13.46 -24.18
C SER A 188 -25.36 13.08 -22.70
N TYR A 189 -26.21 13.76 -21.95
CA TYR A 189 -26.49 13.38 -20.57
C TYR A 189 -27.39 12.13 -20.56
N LEU A 190 -26.97 11.09 -19.84
CA LEU A 190 -27.71 9.84 -19.74
C LEU A 190 -28.89 10.01 -18.75
N SER A 191 -30.12 9.91 -19.25
CA SER A 191 -31.34 10.17 -18.46
C SER A 191 -31.77 8.98 -17.58
N LYS A 192 -31.33 7.77 -17.90
CA LYS A 192 -31.66 6.54 -17.16
C LYS A 192 -30.39 5.81 -16.73
N PRO A 193 -30.38 5.13 -15.57
CA PRO A 193 -29.24 4.32 -15.18
C PRO A 193 -29.05 3.14 -16.13
N PHE A 194 -27.81 2.64 -16.21
CA PHE A 194 -27.57 1.31 -16.77
C PHE A 194 -28.22 0.23 -15.89
N ASN A 195 -28.49 -0.93 -16.48
CA ASN A 195 -28.93 -2.13 -15.78
C ASN A 195 -28.13 -3.35 -16.25
N ALA A 196 -28.22 -4.47 -15.54
CA ALA A 196 -27.52 -5.70 -15.89
C ALA A 196 -28.23 -6.54 -16.98
N SER A 197 -29.20 -5.99 -17.70
CA SER A 197 -29.96 -6.74 -18.71
C SER A 197 -29.06 -7.15 -19.88
N GLY A 198 -29.18 -8.41 -20.30
CA GLY A 198 -28.37 -8.97 -21.38
C GLY A 198 -26.94 -9.37 -20.99
N CYS A 199 -26.52 -9.22 -19.73
CA CYS A 199 -25.24 -9.75 -19.26
C CYS A 199 -25.17 -11.28 -19.43
N GLY A 200 -24.08 -11.77 -20.03
CA GLY A 200 -23.86 -13.19 -20.30
C GLY A 200 -24.65 -13.76 -21.48
N SER A 201 -25.50 -12.97 -22.14
CA SER A 201 -26.25 -13.40 -23.34
C SER A 201 -26.01 -12.50 -24.54
N MET A 202 -26.08 -11.18 -24.35
CA MET A 202 -25.86 -10.17 -25.39
C MET A 202 -24.63 -9.29 -25.10
N LYS A 203 -24.30 -9.11 -23.82
CA LYS A 203 -23.21 -8.28 -23.33
C LYS A 203 -22.24 -9.12 -22.52
N PHE A 204 -20.94 -8.91 -22.71
CA PHE A 204 -19.93 -9.36 -21.77
C PHE A 204 -19.92 -8.38 -20.60
N CYS A 205 -20.08 -8.85 -19.37
CA CYS A 205 -20.18 -8.01 -18.18
C CYS A 205 -19.16 -8.40 -17.10
N ILE A 206 -18.66 -7.39 -16.41
CA ILE A 206 -17.85 -7.53 -15.20
C ILE A 206 -18.60 -6.83 -14.08
N ARG A 207 -18.92 -7.56 -13.01
CA ARG A 207 -19.75 -7.07 -11.90
C ARG A 207 -19.11 -7.37 -10.56
N ASN A 208 -19.02 -6.35 -9.70
CA ASN A 208 -18.57 -6.50 -8.33
C ASN A 208 -19.42 -5.63 -7.38
N PRO A 209 -20.10 -6.21 -6.37
CA PRO A 209 -20.20 -7.63 -6.05
C PRO A 209 -20.79 -8.50 -7.18
N SER A 210 -20.56 -9.81 -7.14
CA SER A 210 -21.13 -10.72 -8.14
C SER A 210 -22.65 -10.61 -8.16
N ASN A 211 -23.23 -10.56 -9.35
CA ASN A 211 -24.66 -10.41 -9.56
C ASN A 211 -25.29 -9.06 -9.14
N CYS A 212 -24.50 -8.03 -8.83
CA CYS A 212 -25.03 -6.69 -8.57
C CYS A 212 -25.63 -6.05 -9.83
N ASP A 213 -26.57 -5.12 -9.65
CA ASP A 213 -27.12 -4.30 -10.74
C ASP A 213 -26.53 -2.87 -10.67
N PRO A 214 -26.07 -2.29 -11.80
CA PRO A 214 -25.51 -0.93 -11.84
C PRO A 214 -26.49 0.19 -11.49
N GLU A 215 -27.78 -0.09 -11.30
CA GLU A 215 -28.72 0.83 -10.64
C GLU A 215 -28.37 1.05 -9.16
N SER A 216 -27.71 0.08 -8.51
CA SER A 216 -27.22 0.21 -7.14
C SER A 216 -25.89 0.96 -7.09
N ALA A 217 -25.79 1.93 -6.18
CA ALA A 217 -24.53 2.64 -5.92
C ALA A 217 -23.37 1.71 -5.52
N SER A 218 -23.66 0.53 -4.97
CA SER A 218 -22.62 -0.44 -4.57
C SER A 218 -22.03 -1.25 -5.71
N CYS A 219 -22.60 -1.18 -6.91
CA CYS A 219 -22.22 -2.04 -8.03
C CYS A 219 -21.15 -1.40 -8.89
N PHE A 220 -19.97 -2.03 -8.92
CA PHE A 220 -18.93 -1.70 -9.86
C PHE A 220 -19.11 -2.55 -11.12
N PHE A 221 -19.40 -1.88 -12.24
CA PHE A 221 -19.91 -2.49 -13.46
C PHE A 221 -19.12 -2.03 -14.69
N LEU A 222 -18.84 -2.97 -15.58
CA LEU A 222 -18.32 -2.72 -16.92
C LEU A 222 -18.97 -3.71 -17.89
N SER A 223 -19.50 -3.21 -19.02
CA SER A 223 -20.07 -4.05 -20.07
C SER A 223 -19.42 -3.77 -21.43
N PHE A 224 -19.42 -4.81 -22.27
CA PHE A 224 -19.02 -4.74 -23.67
C PHE A 224 -20.12 -5.40 -24.51
N GLN A 225 -20.71 -4.65 -25.42
CA GLN A 225 -21.69 -5.14 -26.38
C GLN A 225 -21.14 -4.97 -27.78
N GLN A 226 -20.93 -6.08 -28.50
CA GLN A 226 -20.44 -6.01 -29.86
C GLN A 226 -21.53 -5.54 -30.83
N GLU A 227 -21.21 -4.56 -31.66
CA GLU A 227 -22.08 -3.97 -32.68
C GLU A 227 -21.36 -3.98 -34.04
N LYS A 228 -21.51 -5.07 -34.81
CA LYS A 228 -20.83 -5.24 -36.11
C LYS A 228 -19.30 -5.08 -35.99
N SER A 229 -18.76 -3.90 -36.31
CA SER A 229 -17.34 -3.54 -36.32
C SER A 229 -16.90 -2.68 -35.11
N SER A 230 -17.82 -2.33 -34.22
CA SER A 230 -17.56 -1.57 -32.99
C SER A 230 -18.05 -2.33 -31.76
N VAL A 231 -17.71 -1.80 -30.60
CA VAL A 231 -18.18 -2.26 -29.30
C VAL A 231 -18.74 -1.05 -28.55
N PHE A 232 -19.96 -1.19 -28.04
CA PHE A 232 -20.56 -0.25 -27.12
C PHE A 232 -20.17 -0.65 -25.70
N ILE A 233 -19.60 0.30 -24.96
CA ILE A 233 -19.01 0.08 -23.63
C ILE A 233 -19.78 0.92 -22.62
N GLU A 234 -20.17 0.31 -21.51
CA GLU A 234 -20.82 0.98 -20.38
C GLU A 234 -20.01 0.73 -19.11
N MET A 235 -19.70 1.76 -18.34
CA MET A 235 -19.04 1.62 -17.04
C MET A 235 -19.80 2.40 -15.97
N SER A 236 -19.91 1.84 -14.77
CA SER A 236 -20.61 2.46 -13.63
C SER A 236 -19.92 2.10 -12.32
N GLY A 237 -19.79 3.03 -11.38
CA GLY A 237 -19.26 2.73 -10.05
C GLY A 237 -19.42 3.86 -9.03
N PRO A 238 -19.18 3.58 -7.73
CA PRO A 238 -19.29 4.54 -6.64
C PRO A 238 -18.08 5.49 -6.61
N SER A 239 -18.11 6.53 -7.43
CA SER A 239 -17.04 7.53 -7.52
C SER A 239 -17.61 8.86 -7.96
N GLU A 240 -17.16 9.94 -7.33
CA GLU A 240 -17.44 11.32 -7.78
C GLU A 240 -16.24 11.95 -8.52
N GLY A 241 -15.07 11.32 -8.46
CA GLY A 241 -13.84 11.81 -9.07
C GLY A 241 -13.62 11.23 -10.47
N TYR A 242 -13.19 9.99 -10.55
CA TYR A 242 -13.03 9.29 -11.82
C TYR A 242 -13.37 7.80 -11.73
N LEU A 243 -13.70 7.25 -12.89
CA LEU A 243 -13.83 5.83 -13.17
C LEU A 243 -12.88 5.48 -14.31
N ALA A 244 -12.22 4.33 -14.26
CA ALA A 244 -11.38 3.89 -15.36
C ALA A 244 -11.41 2.38 -15.52
N PHE A 245 -11.25 1.93 -16.75
CA PHE A 245 -10.87 0.54 -17.01
C PHE A 245 -9.64 0.47 -17.90
N ALA A 246 -8.92 -0.64 -17.82
CA ALA A 246 -7.77 -0.91 -18.67
C ALA A 246 -7.74 -2.36 -19.15
N LEU A 247 -7.23 -2.55 -20.37
CA LEU A 247 -6.91 -3.84 -20.95
C LEU A 247 -5.42 -4.10 -20.77
N SER A 248 -5.08 -5.21 -20.13
CA SER A 248 -3.70 -5.58 -19.82
C SER A 248 -3.36 -6.99 -20.29
N ARG A 249 -2.07 -7.21 -20.56
CA ARG A 249 -1.53 -8.53 -20.92
C ARG A 249 -1.09 -9.34 -19.70
N ASP A 250 -1.01 -8.71 -18.54
CA ASP A 250 -0.67 -9.34 -17.27
C ASP A 250 -1.55 -8.78 -16.13
N GLN A 251 -1.24 -9.15 -14.89
CA GLN A 251 -1.96 -8.67 -13.70
C GLN A 251 -1.25 -7.48 -13.04
N TRP A 252 -0.41 -6.75 -13.78
CA TRP A 252 0.41 -5.65 -13.29
C TRP A 252 0.18 -4.37 -14.09
N MET A 253 -0.30 -3.33 -13.41
CA MET A 253 -0.47 -2.02 -14.03
C MET A 253 0.87 -1.45 -14.54
N GLY A 254 0.90 -1.04 -15.81
CA GLY A 254 1.96 -0.23 -16.38
C GLY A 254 2.31 -0.43 -17.85
N GLY A 255 1.54 -1.21 -18.59
CA GLY A 255 1.70 -1.36 -20.04
C GLY A 255 0.37 -1.48 -20.75
N ASP A 256 -0.63 -0.74 -20.27
CA ASP A 256 -2.05 -1.07 -20.47
C ASP A 256 -2.76 -0.02 -21.34
N ASP A 257 -3.77 -0.48 -22.08
CA ASP A 257 -4.68 0.37 -22.84
C ASP A 257 -5.87 0.77 -21.96
N ALA A 258 -5.96 2.03 -21.56
CA ALA A 258 -6.91 2.52 -20.58
C ALA A 258 -7.94 3.50 -21.16
N TYR A 259 -9.08 3.60 -20.47
CA TYR A 259 -10.17 4.51 -20.77
C TYR A 259 -10.61 5.11 -19.45
N LEU A 260 -10.58 6.43 -19.37
CA LEU A 260 -10.93 7.16 -18.18
C LEU A 260 -12.20 7.93 -18.40
N CYS A 261 -13.01 7.96 -17.37
CA CYS A 261 -14.16 8.81 -17.23
C CYS A 261 -13.91 9.71 -16.01
N VAL A 262 -13.64 10.99 -16.24
CA VAL A 262 -13.17 11.92 -15.22
C VAL A 262 -14.18 13.04 -15.06
N ASN A 263 -14.59 13.31 -13.83
CA ASN A 263 -15.37 14.48 -13.48
C ASN A 263 -14.44 15.71 -13.38
N GLU A 264 -14.63 16.67 -14.27
CA GLU A 264 -13.96 17.96 -14.30
C GLU A 264 -15.04 19.04 -14.11
N ASP A 265 -15.12 19.57 -12.90
CA ASP A 265 -16.01 20.69 -12.54
C ASP A 265 -17.49 20.44 -12.92
N HIS A 266 -18.03 19.27 -12.53
CA HIS A 266 -19.39 18.78 -12.81
C HIS A 266 -19.68 18.42 -14.27
N ARG A 267 -18.64 18.38 -15.10
CA ARG A 267 -18.72 17.85 -16.46
C ARG A 267 -17.80 16.64 -16.58
N VAL A 268 -18.36 15.55 -17.08
CA VAL A 268 -17.60 14.32 -17.21
C VAL A 268 -16.97 14.23 -18.60
N HIS A 269 -15.66 14.00 -18.62
CA HIS A 269 -14.86 13.80 -19.82
C HIS A 269 -14.44 12.33 -19.92
N VAL A 270 -14.77 11.70 -21.05
CA VAL A 270 -14.29 10.35 -21.36
C VAL A 270 -13.09 10.47 -22.27
N SER A 271 -11.95 9.92 -21.86
CA SER A 271 -10.70 10.02 -22.59
C SER A 271 -9.96 8.70 -22.63
N PRO A 272 -9.47 8.30 -23.82
CA PRO A 272 -8.55 7.18 -23.93
C PRO A 272 -7.17 7.56 -23.39
N ALA A 273 -6.45 6.58 -22.84
CA ALA A 273 -5.12 6.79 -22.30
C ALA A 273 -4.26 5.54 -22.38
N TYR A 274 -2.94 5.74 -22.32
CA TYR A 274 -1.96 4.68 -22.21
C TYR A 274 -1.26 4.73 -20.85
N LEU A 275 -1.14 3.58 -20.18
CA LEU A 275 -0.46 3.46 -18.89
C LEU A 275 0.99 3.03 -19.09
N LYS A 276 1.93 3.79 -18.50
CA LYS A 276 3.36 3.50 -18.51
C LYS A 276 3.91 3.38 -17.09
N GLY A 277 4.22 2.16 -16.66
CA GLY A 277 4.55 1.87 -15.26
C GLY A 277 3.44 2.34 -14.31
N ARG A 278 3.82 2.85 -13.14
CA ARG A 278 2.88 3.41 -12.15
C ARG A 278 2.91 4.93 -12.12
N SER A 279 2.98 5.56 -13.29
CA SER A 279 2.86 7.02 -13.44
C SER A 279 1.43 7.42 -13.76
N ARG A 280 1.18 8.73 -13.89
CA ARG A 280 -0.09 9.22 -14.40
C ARG A 280 -0.34 8.69 -15.83
N PRO A 281 -1.60 8.42 -16.21
CA PRO A 281 -1.97 8.03 -17.56
C PRO A 281 -1.58 9.11 -18.57
N VAL A 282 -1.14 8.68 -19.75
CA VAL A 282 -0.89 9.58 -20.88
C VAL A 282 -2.15 9.62 -21.73
N LEU A 283 -2.85 10.74 -21.73
CA LEU A 283 -4.08 10.92 -22.50
C LEU A 283 -3.77 10.93 -24.01
N ASP A 284 -4.66 10.30 -24.76
CA ASP A 284 -4.60 10.27 -26.23
C ASP A 284 -5.66 11.24 -26.79
N SER A 285 -5.19 12.32 -27.43
CA SER A 285 -6.04 13.32 -28.07
C SER A 285 -6.46 12.95 -29.49
N GLU A 286 -5.90 11.89 -30.07
CA GLU A 286 -6.09 11.54 -31.49
C GLU A 286 -7.14 10.44 -31.72
N SER A 287 -7.64 9.77 -30.67
CA SER A 287 -8.67 8.74 -30.82
C SER A 287 -10.08 9.24 -30.47
N ALA A 288 -10.90 9.40 -31.52
CA ALA A 288 -12.30 9.80 -31.40
C ALA A 288 -13.15 8.61 -30.91
N LEU A 289 -13.54 8.66 -29.63
CA LEU A 289 -14.63 7.83 -29.12
C LEU A 289 -15.95 8.37 -29.67
N GLU A 290 -16.85 7.48 -30.07
CA GLU A 290 -18.17 7.84 -30.62
C GLU A 290 -19.25 7.68 -29.55
N ASP A 291 -20.42 8.30 -29.74
CA ASP A 291 -21.62 8.12 -28.90
C ASP A 291 -21.34 8.23 -27.38
N VAL A 292 -20.49 9.18 -27.00
CA VAL A 292 -20.10 9.40 -25.61
C VAL A 292 -21.28 9.95 -24.81
N SER A 293 -21.61 9.30 -23.71
CA SER A 293 -22.62 9.75 -22.77
C SER A 293 -22.17 9.53 -21.33
N TRP A 294 -22.73 10.30 -20.39
CA TRP A 294 -22.40 10.18 -18.98
C TRP A 294 -23.54 10.59 -18.06
N ARG A 295 -23.45 10.16 -16.81
CA ARG A 295 -24.31 10.58 -15.70
C ARG A 295 -23.54 10.53 -14.39
N LEU A 296 -23.75 11.54 -13.55
CA LEU A 296 -23.22 11.59 -12.19
C LEU A 296 -24.36 11.98 -11.25
N VAL A 297 -24.91 11.01 -10.52
CA VAL A 297 -26.05 11.20 -9.60
C VAL A 297 -25.84 10.33 -8.37
N ASP A 298 -26.12 10.86 -7.18
CA ASP A 298 -26.04 10.14 -5.90
C ASP A 298 -24.69 9.43 -5.66
N GLY A 299 -23.58 10.07 -6.06
CA GLY A 299 -22.23 9.52 -5.91
C GLY A 299 -21.87 8.39 -6.90
N VAL A 300 -22.71 8.15 -7.92
CA VAL A 300 -22.48 7.12 -8.95
C VAL A 300 -22.12 7.77 -10.28
N LEU A 301 -20.91 7.49 -10.76
CA LEU A 301 -20.43 7.91 -12.07
C LEU A 301 -20.69 6.80 -13.10
N GLN A 302 -21.43 7.14 -14.15
CA GLN A 302 -21.80 6.26 -15.26
C GLN A 302 -21.36 6.88 -16.58
N CYS A 303 -20.71 6.09 -17.41
CA CYS A 303 -20.17 6.56 -18.69
C CYS A 303 -20.36 5.48 -19.75
N SER A 304 -20.79 5.90 -20.94
CA SER A 304 -20.81 5.04 -22.11
C SER A 304 -20.11 5.67 -23.29
N PHE A 305 -19.59 4.83 -24.18
CA PHE A 305 -19.06 5.26 -25.46
C PHE A 305 -18.95 4.08 -26.40
N ARG A 306 -18.82 4.37 -27.69
CA ARG A 306 -18.59 3.41 -28.74
C ARG A 306 -17.16 3.49 -29.26
N ARG A 307 -16.57 2.31 -29.50
CA ARG A 307 -15.19 2.18 -29.99
C ARG A 307 -15.10 1.11 -31.06
N SER A 308 -14.35 1.36 -32.14
CA SER A 308 -14.06 0.34 -33.15
C SER A 308 -13.27 -0.84 -32.56
N ILE A 309 -13.53 -2.06 -33.05
CA ILE A 309 -12.84 -3.28 -32.59
C ILE A 309 -11.34 -3.20 -32.88
N ARG A 310 -11.00 -2.76 -34.09
CA ARG A 310 -9.62 -2.57 -34.56
C ARG A 310 -9.33 -1.09 -34.70
N LEU A 311 -8.19 -0.68 -34.16
CA LEU A 311 -7.66 0.68 -34.35
C LEU A 311 -6.46 0.65 -35.31
N PRO A 312 -6.16 1.76 -36.00
CA PRO A 312 -4.90 1.91 -36.71
C PRO A 312 -3.71 1.60 -35.77
N ALA A 313 -2.61 1.09 -36.31
CA ALA A 313 -1.44 0.71 -35.53
C ALA A 313 -0.82 1.93 -34.82
N TYR A 314 -1.32 2.24 -33.63
CA TYR A 314 -0.87 3.33 -32.78
C TYR A 314 -0.14 2.77 -31.55
N LYS A 315 0.88 3.46 -31.05
CA LYS A 315 1.63 3.00 -29.88
C LYS A 315 0.72 3.02 -28.65
N GLY A 316 0.44 1.84 -28.09
CA GLY A 316 -0.24 1.70 -26.80
C GLY A 316 -1.74 1.42 -26.85
N ARG A 317 -2.36 1.27 -28.03
CA ARG A 317 -3.78 0.93 -28.17
C ARG A 317 -3.98 -0.53 -28.53
N PHE A 318 -4.94 -1.20 -27.88
CA PHE A 318 -5.13 -2.65 -28.01
C PHE A 318 -6.37 -2.98 -28.85
N ASN A 319 -6.32 -3.99 -29.71
CA ASN A 319 -7.53 -4.41 -30.43
C ASN A 319 -8.45 -5.20 -29.49
N LEU A 320 -9.77 -5.04 -29.63
CA LEU A 320 -10.77 -5.72 -28.78
C LEU A 320 -11.05 -7.17 -29.22
N ASP A 321 -10.49 -7.62 -30.36
CA ASP A 321 -10.60 -8.99 -30.86
C ASP A 321 -9.55 -9.96 -30.28
N ALA A 322 -8.86 -9.54 -29.22
CA ALA A 322 -7.88 -10.35 -28.48
C ALA A 322 -8.24 -10.47 -27.00
N SER A 323 -7.56 -11.38 -26.29
CA SER A 323 -7.83 -11.69 -24.89
C SER A 323 -6.92 -10.93 -23.93
N TYR A 324 -7.52 -10.29 -22.91
CA TYR A 324 -6.79 -9.48 -21.91
C TYR A 324 -7.31 -9.70 -20.50
N TYR A 325 -6.46 -9.41 -19.51
CA TYR A 325 -6.96 -9.08 -18.18
C TYR A 325 -7.64 -7.71 -18.25
N ILE A 326 -8.75 -7.56 -17.53
CA ILE A 326 -9.52 -6.33 -17.51
C ILE A 326 -9.46 -5.78 -16.09
N PHE A 327 -9.03 -4.52 -15.99
CA PHE A 327 -8.82 -3.80 -14.76
C PHE A 327 -9.92 -2.75 -14.64
N LEU A 328 -10.51 -2.58 -13.47
CA LEU A 328 -11.40 -1.47 -13.18
C LEU A 328 -10.88 -0.73 -11.94
N ALA A 329 -10.85 0.60 -12.00
CA ALA A 329 -10.39 1.45 -10.91
C ALA A 329 -11.29 2.68 -10.73
N ASP A 330 -11.38 3.11 -9.49
CA ASP A 330 -12.11 4.29 -9.03
C ASP A 330 -11.19 5.14 -8.15
N GLY A 331 -11.37 6.46 -8.16
CA GLY A 331 -10.60 7.35 -7.32
C GLY A 331 -11.01 8.82 -7.42
N GLU A 332 -10.32 9.66 -6.67
CA GLU A 332 -10.60 11.09 -6.60
C GLU A 332 -10.00 11.86 -7.78
N ALA A 333 -10.67 12.93 -8.20
CA ALA A 333 -10.18 13.91 -9.16
C ALA A 333 -10.27 15.31 -8.54
N SER A 334 -9.25 16.14 -8.76
CA SER A 334 -9.25 17.56 -8.38
C SER A 334 -9.88 18.44 -9.45
N GLU A 335 -10.17 19.70 -9.09
CA GLU A 335 -10.54 20.77 -10.04
C GLU A 335 -9.61 20.79 -11.26
N GLY A 336 -10.19 20.91 -12.46
CA GLY A 336 -9.46 20.77 -13.73
C GLY A 336 -9.15 19.32 -14.14
N GLY A 337 -9.86 18.33 -13.61
CA GLY A 337 -9.82 16.94 -14.09
C GLY A 337 -8.56 16.16 -13.72
N LEU A 338 -7.78 16.61 -12.74
CA LEU A 338 -6.55 15.96 -12.35
C LEU A 338 -6.81 14.74 -11.45
N ILE A 339 -6.61 13.54 -11.98
CA ILE A 339 -6.82 12.30 -11.23
C ILE A 339 -5.72 12.02 -10.19
N HIS A 340 -6.12 11.47 -9.04
CA HIS A 340 -5.23 10.97 -8.00
C HIS A 340 -5.07 9.45 -8.07
N LYS A 341 -4.13 8.94 -7.27
CA LYS A 341 -3.95 7.49 -7.14
C LYS A 341 -5.18 6.89 -6.44
N HIS A 342 -5.77 5.87 -7.05
CA HIS A 342 -6.80 5.05 -6.41
C HIS A 342 -6.36 4.52 -5.02
N HIS A 343 -7.28 4.54 -4.05
CA HIS A 343 -7.02 4.09 -2.68
C HIS A 343 -6.99 2.57 -2.56
N ARG A 344 -7.96 1.89 -3.18
CA ARG A 344 -8.07 0.43 -3.22
C ARG A 344 -7.31 -0.14 -4.40
N GLN A 345 -6.88 -1.40 -4.34
CA GLN A 345 -6.36 -2.07 -5.54
C GLN A 345 -7.42 -2.11 -6.65
N PRO A 346 -7.02 -2.01 -7.94
CA PRO A 346 -7.95 -2.18 -9.05
C PRO A 346 -8.64 -3.55 -8.97
N LEU A 347 -9.89 -3.61 -9.37
CA LEU A 347 -10.59 -4.88 -9.57
C LEU A 347 -10.04 -5.53 -10.84
N ILE A 348 -9.47 -6.73 -10.74
CA ILE A 348 -8.84 -7.43 -11.86
C ILE A 348 -9.60 -8.74 -12.12
N THR A 349 -9.84 -9.07 -13.40
CA THR A 349 -10.44 -10.34 -13.80
C THR A 349 -9.57 -11.55 -13.42
N ASN A 350 -10.21 -12.68 -13.12
CA ASN A 350 -9.52 -13.92 -12.71
C ASN A 350 -8.70 -14.60 -13.81
N GLY A 351 -8.88 -14.17 -15.06
CA GLY A 351 -8.24 -14.68 -16.25
C GLY A 351 -8.29 -13.65 -17.39
N ILE A 352 -7.80 -14.06 -18.55
CA ILE A 352 -7.86 -13.28 -19.78
C ILE A 352 -9.16 -13.57 -20.54
N TYR A 353 -9.79 -12.54 -21.10
CA TYR A 353 -11.06 -12.65 -21.80
C TYR A 353 -11.06 -11.86 -23.11
N ASN A 354 -11.68 -12.43 -24.15
CA ASN A 354 -11.99 -11.72 -25.39
C ASN A 354 -13.41 -11.15 -25.28
N VAL A 355 -13.53 -9.82 -25.20
CA VAL A 355 -14.80 -9.11 -25.01
C VAL A 355 -15.69 -9.11 -26.25
N THR A 356 -15.15 -9.49 -27.42
CA THR A 356 -15.91 -9.69 -28.66
C THR A 356 -16.23 -11.17 -28.94
N GLY A 357 -15.84 -12.06 -28.02
CA GLY A 357 -16.15 -13.48 -28.08
C GLY A 357 -17.55 -13.81 -27.54
N LEU A 358 -17.68 -15.02 -26.96
CA LEU A 358 -18.92 -15.40 -26.27
C LEU A 358 -19.19 -14.43 -25.11
N PRO A 359 -20.41 -13.86 -25.00
CA PRO A 359 -20.79 -13.05 -23.85
C PRO A 359 -20.68 -13.87 -22.56
N HIS A 360 -20.02 -13.29 -21.55
CA HIS A 360 -19.90 -13.86 -20.21
C HIS A 360 -20.33 -12.83 -19.17
N ASP A 361 -20.72 -13.32 -18.01
CA ASP A 361 -21.00 -12.48 -16.84
C ASP A 361 -20.07 -12.93 -15.72
N ILE A 362 -19.06 -12.11 -15.45
CA ILE A 362 -17.95 -12.47 -14.57
C ILE A 362 -17.75 -11.44 -13.47
N GLY A 363 -16.99 -11.82 -12.45
CA GLY A 363 -16.48 -10.90 -11.43
C GLY A 363 -14.98 -10.62 -11.59
N GLY A 364 -14.45 -9.87 -10.65
CA GLY A 364 -13.02 -9.70 -10.45
C GLY A 364 -12.66 -9.82 -8.97
N SER A 365 -11.38 -9.71 -8.67
CA SER A 365 -10.89 -9.60 -7.30
C SER A 365 -9.91 -8.44 -7.20
N ARG A 366 -9.97 -7.71 -6.09
CA ARG A 366 -9.01 -6.65 -5.77
C ARG A 366 -7.75 -7.22 -5.10
N SER A 367 -7.83 -8.45 -4.59
CA SER A 367 -6.79 -9.07 -3.78
C SER A 367 -6.12 -10.25 -4.52
N PRO A 368 -4.82 -10.16 -4.83
CA PRO A 368 -4.10 -11.22 -5.55
C PRO A 368 -4.12 -12.56 -4.81
N ARG A 369 -4.21 -13.67 -5.56
CA ARG A 369 -4.26 -15.03 -4.99
C ARG A 369 -3.11 -15.35 -4.03
N LEU A 370 -1.90 -14.88 -4.35
CA LEU A 370 -0.72 -15.08 -3.50
C LEU A 370 -0.83 -14.34 -2.15
N ILE A 371 -1.45 -13.15 -2.13
CA ILE A 371 -1.65 -12.37 -0.91
C ILE A 371 -2.77 -12.96 -0.06
N LYS A 372 -3.85 -13.45 -0.70
CA LYS A 372 -4.89 -14.24 -0.02
C LYS A 372 -4.30 -15.49 0.65
N ALA A 373 -3.48 -16.24 -0.07
CA ALA A 373 -2.80 -17.41 0.46
C ALA A 373 -1.85 -17.05 1.63
N HIS A 374 -1.12 -15.94 1.51
CA HIS A 374 -0.27 -15.43 2.60
C HIS A 374 -1.08 -15.19 3.87
N GLY A 375 -2.15 -14.39 3.79
CA GLY A 375 -3.02 -14.08 4.93
C GLY A 375 -3.65 -15.34 5.53
N ALA A 376 -4.19 -16.22 4.70
CA ALA A 376 -4.81 -17.48 5.15
C ALA A 376 -3.81 -18.38 5.91
N LEU A 377 -2.61 -18.58 5.37
CA LEU A 377 -1.58 -19.39 6.02
C LEU A 377 -1.08 -18.74 7.32
N MET A 378 -0.98 -17.41 7.38
CA MET A 378 -0.62 -16.70 8.62
C MET A 378 -1.69 -16.85 9.69
N PHE A 379 -2.99 -16.74 9.35
CA PHE A 379 -4.05 -16.99 10.32
C PHE A 379 -4.06 -18.45 10.80
N ILE A 380 -3.92 -19.42 9.89
CA ILE A 380 -3.82 -20.84 10.29
C ILE A 380 -2.62 -21.04 11.24
N ALA A 381 -1.45 -20.47 10.92
CA ALA A 381 -0.28 -20.59 11.77
C ALA A 381 -0.51 -19.96 13.16
N TRP A 382 -0.90 -18.69 13.21
CA TRP A 382 -0.85 -17.90 14.44
C TRP A 382 -2.14 -17.95 15.28
N ILE A 383 -3.32 -18.00 14.65
CA ILE A 383 -4.61 -18.07 15.37
C ILE A 383 -4.86 -19.48 15.92
N THR A 384 -4.47 -20.54 15.21
CA THR A 384 -4.73 -21.91 15.66
C THR A 384 -3.49 -22.62 16.17
N THR A 385 -2.46 -22.85 15.33
CA THR A 385 -1.36 -23.76 15.72
C THR A 385 -0.53 -23.22 16.89
N VAL A 386 -0.16 -21.93 16.87
CA VAL A 386 0.59 -21.29 17.97
C VAL A 386 -0.25 -21.21 19.24
N SER A 387 -1.46 -20.68 19.12
CA SER A 387 -2.44 -20.57 20.20
C SER A 387 -2.63 -21.87 20.97
N ILE A 388 -2.98 -22.96 20.27
CA ILE A 388 -3.23 -24.27 20.88
C ILE A 388 -1.91 -24.84 21.43
N GLY A 389 -0.81 -24.73 20.68
CA GLY A 389 0.49 -25.27 21.10
C GLY A 389 1.02 -24.63 22.37
N VAL A 390 0.87 -23.31 22.54
CA VAL A 390 1.26 -22.59 23.76
C VAL A 390 0.36 -22.98 24.93
N LEU A 391 -0.97 -23.04 24.71
CA LEU A 391 -1.92 -23.42 25.76
C LEU A 391 -1.62 -24.83 26.31
N VAL A 392 -1.39 -25.79 25.42
CA VAL A 392 -1.03 -27.18 25.77
C VAL A 392 0.26 -27.22 26.57
N ALA A 393 1.31 -26.50 26.12
CA ALA A 393 2.59 -26.47 26.82
C ALA A 393 2.53 -25.76 28.18
N ARG A 394 1.57 -24.85 28.39
CA ARG A 394 1.43 -24.11 29.65
C ARG A 394 0.58 -24.87 30.67
N PHE A 395 -0.62 -25.32 30.30
CA PHE A 395 -1.61 -25.80 31.26
C PHE A 395 -1.84 -27.32 31.27
N PHE A 396 -1.40 -28.04 30.22
CA PHE A 396 -1.70 -29.47 30.03
C PHE A 396 -0.52 -30.40 30.31
N LYS A 397 0.63 -29.87 30.74
CA LYS A 397 1.76 -30.69 31.23
C LYS A 397 1.37 -31.68 32.33
N PRO A 398 0.66 -31.29 33.41
CA PRO A 398 0.29 -32.21 34.48
C PRO A 398 -0.86 -33.15 34.10
N VAL A 399 -1.69 -32.74 33.13
CA VAL A 399 -2.86 -33.50 32.69
C VAL A 399 -2.47 -34.71 31.82
N TRP A 400 -1.44 -34.54 30.99
CA TRP A 400 -0.98 -35.55 30.03
C TRP A 400 0.46 -36.05 30.31
N SER A 401 0.91 -35.98 31.57
CA SER A 401 2.22 -36.46 32.00
C SER A 401 2.35 -37.99 31.91
N HIS A 402 1.24 -38.72 32.05
CA HIS A 402 1.19 -40.19 32.02
C HIS A 402 0.69 -40.77 30.68
N SER A 403 0.32 -39.92 29.74
CA SER A 403 -0.12 -40.31 28.40
C SER A 403 1.02 -40.13 27.42
N PHE A 404 1.32 -41.18 26.64
CA PHE A 404 2.43 -41.18 25.69
C PHE A 404 1.94 -41.19 24.25
N LEU A 405 2.61 -40.40 23.40
CA LEU A 405 2.43 -40.41 21.95
C LEU A 405 3.82 -40.56 21.32
N PHE A 406 4.02 -41.54 20.45
CA PHE A 406 5.34 -41.83 19.84
C PHE A 406 6.49 -41.88 20.87
N GLY A 407 6.28 -42.50 22.03
CA GLY A 407 7.30 -42.70 23.06
C GLY A 407 7.73 -41.44 23.84
N LYS A 408 6.99 -40.33 23.76
CA LYS A 408 7.17 -39.15 24.63
C LYS A 408 5.83 -38.70 25.22
N GLU A 409 5.88 -37.89 26.26
CA GLU A 409 4.70 -37.28 26.88
C GLU A 409 3.84 -36.55 25.84
N MET A 410 2.53 -36.81 25.87
CA MET A 410 1.59 -36.37 24.85
C MET A 410 1.55 -34.84 24.70
N TRP A 411 1.56 -34.07 25.80
CA TRP A 411 1.60 -32.60 25.73
C TRP A 411 2.82 -32.09 24.96
N PHE A 412 3.98 -32.73 25.14
CA PHE A 412 5.22 -32.32 24.50
C PHE A 412 5.19 -32.61 23.01
N GLN A 413 4.60 -33.75 22.63
CA GLN A 413 4.45 -34.12 21.23
C GLN A 413 3.45 -33.26 20.50
N VAL A 414 2.28 -33.01 21.10
CA VAL A 414 1.27 -32.11 20.52
C VAL A 414 1.85 -30.71 20.34
N HIS A 415 2.51 -30.15 21.37
CA HIS A 415 3.19 -28.87 21.25
C HIS A 415 4.24 -28.88 20.12
N ARG A 416 5.12 -29.89 20.09
CA ARG A 416 6.17 -29.99 19.08
C ARG A 416 5.62 -30.07 17.65
N MET A 417 4.60 -30.90 17.42
CA MET A 417 3.99 -31.02 16.09
C MET A 417 3.33 -29.71 15.65
N LEU A 418 2.58 -29.06 16.55
CA LEU A 418 1.96 -27.77 16.25
C LEU A 418 3.01 -26.69 15.95
N MET A 419 4.10 -26.59 16.73
CA MET A 419 5.16 -25.61 16.48
C MET A 419 5.92 -25.89 15.17
N LEU A 420 6.17 -27.15 14.82
CA LEU A 420 6.80 -27.49 13.53
C LEU A 420 5.89 -27.12 12.35
N THR A 421 4.58 -27.35 12.49
CA THR A 421 3.59 -26.89 11.51
C THR A 421 3.58 -25.36 11.41
N THR A 422 3.62 -24.63 12.53
CA THR A 422 3.73 -23.16 12.53
C THR A 422 4.96 -22.69 11.75
N VAL A 423 6.14 -23.25 12.02
CA VAL A 423 7.39 -22.86 11.34
C VAL A 423 7.26 -23.09 9.84
N THR A 424 6.70 -24.22 9.44
CA THR A 424 6.52 -24.58 8.02
C THR A 424 5.55 -23.63 7.32
N LEU A 425 4.35 -23.43 7.88
CA LEU A 425 3.34 -22.54 7.32
C LEU A 425 3.83 -21.09 7.25
N THR A 426 4.48 -20.61 8.32
CA THR A 426 5.03 -19.26 8.38
C THR A 426 6.13 -19.08 7.33
N SER A 427 7.01 -20.08 7.15
CA SER A 427 8.09 -20.05 6.15
C SER A 427 7.56 -19.99 4.72
N ILE A 428 6.59 -20.84 4.39
CA ILE A 428 5.94 -20.83 3.07
C ILE A 428 5.25 -19.48 2.85
N SER A 429 4.44 -19.06 3.82
CA SER A 429 3.65 -17.84 3.73
C SER A 429 4.52 -16.58 3.60
N PHE A 430 5.63 -16.51 4.31
CA PHE A 430 6.55 -15.36 4.28
C PHE A 430 7.11 -15.07 2.89
N VAL A 431 7.32 -16.09 2.06
CA VAL A 431 7.89 -15.93 0.72
C VAL A 431 6.88 -15.39 -0.30
N LEU A 432 5.58 -15.65 -0.11
CA LEU A 432 4.54 -15.34 -1.10
C LEU A 432 4.45 -13.85 -1.47
N PRO A 433 4.47 -12.88 -0.53
CA PRO A 433 4.42 -11.45 -0.88
C PRO A 433 5.65 -10.97 -1.65
N PHE A 434 6.83 -11.57 -1.40
CA PHE A 434 8.05 -11.23 -2.14
C PHE A 434 8.03 -11.77 -3.57
N ILE A 435 7.48 -12.98 -3.77
CA ILE A 435 7.23 -13.52 -5.12
C ILE A 435 6.24 -12.62 -5.86
N TYR A 436 5.13 -12.25 -5.21
CA TYR A 436 4.17 -11.33 -5.80
C TYR A 436 4.84 -10.01 -6.18
N ARG A 437 5.50 -9.31 -5.25
CA ARG A 437 6.06 -7.98 -5.53
C ARG A 437 7.32 -7.99 -6.39
N GLY A 438 7.99 -9.12 -6.56
CA GLY A 438 9.33 -9.20 -7.15
C GLY A 438 10.40 -8.45 -6.36
N GLY A 439 10.14 -8.12 -5.09
CA GLY A 439 11.03 -7.29 -4.26
C GLY A 439 10.35 -6.67 -3.04
N TRP A 440 11.02 -5.68 -2.44
CA TRP A 440 10.52 -4.97 -1.26
C TRP A 440 9.46 -3.93 -1.62
N SER A 441 8.41 -3.82 -0.78
CA SER A 441 7.35 -2.82 -0.95
C SER A 441 7.44 -1.74 0.13
N GLN A 442 7.92 -0.55 -0.23
CA GLN A 442 7.96 0.59 0.70
C GLN A 442 6.55 1.06 1.11
N GLN A 443 5.55 0.79 0.28
CA GLN A 443 4.15 1.15 0.55
C GLN A 443 3.46 0.22 1.55
N ALA A 444 4.09 -0.89 1.96
CA ALA A 444 3.53 -1.81 2.95
C ALA A 444 3.81 -1.37 4.41
N GLY A 445 4.37 -0.18 4.62
CA GLY A 445 4.60 0.41 5.95
C GLY A 445 5.47 -0.47 6.84
N PHE A 446 5.08 -0.62 8.11
CA PHE A 446 5.82 -1.40 9.11
C PHE A 446 5.57 -2.91 9.06
N HIS A 447 4.51 -3.36 8.40
CA HIS A 447 4.13 -4.78 8.33
C HIS A 447 5.29 -5.70 7.88
N PRO A 448 6.00 -5.46 6.75
CA PRO A 448 7.06 -6.37 6.32
C PRO A 448 8.28 -6.38 7.26
N TYR A 449 8.56 -5.26 7.95
CA TYR A 449 9.64 -5.21 8.94
C TYR A 449 9.32 -6.06 10.17
N LEU A 450 8.10 -5.93 10.73
CA LEU A 450 7.66 -6.77 11.83
C LEU A 450 7.53 -8.24 11.42
N GLY A 451 7.04 -8.51 10.21
CA GLY A 451 6.97 -9.86 9.65
C GLY A 451 8.35 -10.53 9.51
N CYS A 452 9.39 -9.79 9.09
CA CYS A 452 10.76 -10.29 9.07
C CYS A 452 11.27 -10.61 10.49
N THR A 453 10.98 -9.76 11.46
CA THR A 453 11.34 -10.00 12.87
C THR A 453 10.63 -11.25 13.42
N VAL A 454 9.33 -11.39 13.17
CA VAL A 454 8.54 -12.58 13.56
C VAL A 454 9.11 -13.84 12.92
N MET A 455 9.47 -13.80 11.63
CA MET A 455 10.11 -14.92 10.93
C MET A 455 11.44 -15.31 11.60
N ALA A 456 12.32 -14.33 11.85
CA ALA A 456 13.61 -14.57 12.48
C ALA A 456 13.46 -15.19 13.87
N LEU A 457 12.55 -14.66 14.69
CA LEU A 457 12.26 -15.22 16.02
C LEU A 457 11.67 -16.64 15.93
N THR A 458 10.83 -16.92 14.94
CA THR A 458 10.22 -18.23 14.72
C THR A 458 11.27 -19.29 14.39
N ILE A 459 12.21 -18.98 13.49
CA ILE A 459 13.35 -19.86 13.17
C ILE A 459 14.26 -20.02 14.39
N PHE A 460 14.59 -18.93 15.06
CA PHE A 460 15.45 -18.96 16.25
C PHE A 460 14.86 -19.81 17.37
N GLN A 461 13.55 -19.70 17.62
CA GLN A 461 12.82 -20.50 18.60
C GLN A 461 12.90 -22.01 18.27
N ALA A 462 12.77 -22.38 17.00
CA ALA A 462 12.85 -23.77 16.55
C ALA A 462 14.27 -24.34 16.69
N LEU A 463 15.29 -23.57 16.29
CA LEU A 463 16.70 -23.94 16.46
C LEU A 463 17.04 -24.14 17.93
N MET A 464 16.66 -23.18 18.79
CA MET A 464 16.87 -23.27 20.24
C MET A 464 16.23 -24.53 20.82
N ALA A 465 15.00 -24.87 20.39
CA ALA A 465 14.31 -26.08 20.83
C ALA A 465 15.05 -27.38 20.42
N GLY A 466 15.79 -27.37 19.31
CA GLY A 466 16.66 -28.48 18.89
C GLY A 466 17.83 -28.72 19.84
N PHE A 467 18.36 -27.66 20.47
CA PHE A 467 19.45 -27.73 21.45
C PHE A 467 18.97 -27.87 22.91
N ARG A 468 17.72 -28.30 23.13
CA ARG A 468 17.11 -28.44 24.45
C ARG A 468 17.95 -29.35 25.37
N PRO A 469 18.48 -28.83 26.50
CA PRO A 469 19.27 -29.62 27.45
C PRO A 469 18.47 -30.75 28.12
N SER A 470 19.15 -31.76 28.68
CA SER A 470 18.50 -32.81 29.49
C SER A 470 17.82 -32.23 30.74
N ARG A 471 16.92 -33.00 31.38
CA ARG A 471 16.13 -32.52 32.54
C ARG A 471 17.00 -32.08 33.72
N HIS A 472 18.15 -32.70 33.93
CA HIS A 472 19.04 -32.47 35.07
C HIS A 472 20.25 -31.58 34.73
N ALA A 473 20.31 -31.02 33.51
CA ALA A 473 21.44 -30.17 33.12
C ALA A 473 21.34 -28.77 33.76
N PRO A 474 22.45 -28.17 34.21
CA PRO A 474 22.45 -26.88 34.90
C PRO A 474 21.93 -25.72 34.02
N ARG A 475 22.16 -25.79 32.71
CA ARG A 475 21.70 -24.78 31.74
C ARG A 475 20.22 -24.91 31.36
N ARG A 476 19.48 -25.87 31.94
CA ARG A 476 18.07 -26.11 31.60
C ARG A 476 17.15 -24.96 32.01
N GLN A 477 17.42 -24.31 33.14
CA GLN A 477 16.64 -23.16 33.61
C GLN A 477 16.82 -21.96 32.68
N LEU A 478 18.05 -21.70 32.23
CA LEU A 478 18.38 -20.66 31.26
C LEU A 478 17.63 -20.90 29.93
N PHE A 479 17.68 -22.13 29.41
CA PHE A 479 16.92 -22.52 28.22
C PHE A 479 15.42 -22.28 28.40
N ASN A 480 14.82 -22.68 29.53
CA ASN A 480 13.39 -22.51 29.75
C ASN A 480 12.99 -21.03 29.72
N TRP A 481 13.78 -20.14 30.32
CA TRP A 481 13.50 -18.70 30.33
C TRP A 481 13.63 -18.09 28.94
N PHE A 482 14.71 -18.37 28.21
CA PHE A 482 14.91 -17.87 26.85
C PHE A 482 13.86 -18.39 25.86
N HIS A 483 13.54 -19.69 25.94
CA HIS A 483 12.52 -20.31 25.10
C HIS A 483 11.15 -19.71 25.38
N TRP A 484 10.81 -19.48 26.65
CA TRP A 484 9.56 -18.82 27.01
C TRP A 484 9.52 -17.36 26.52
N SER A 485 10.54 -16.56 26.81
CA SER A 485 10.54 -15.12 26.48
C SER A 485 10.55 -14.86 24.98
N THR A 486 11.34 -15.62 24.23
CA THR A 486 11.42 -15.53 22.76
C THR A 486 10.09 -15.91 22.13
N GLY A 487 9.50 -17.03 22.57
CA GLY A 487 8.19 -17.50 22.08
C GLY A 487 7.06 -16.50 22.34
N THR A 488 7.01 -15.93 23.55
CA THR A 488 6.02 -14.90 23.90
C THR A 488 6.21 -13.62 23.09
N THR A 489 7.46 -13.17 22.90
CA THR A 489 7.77 -11.99 22.08
C THR A 489 7.34 -12.18 20.63
N ALA A 490 7.66 -13.33 20.02
CA ALA A 490 7.25 -13.66 18.66
C ALA A 490 5.73 -13.62 18.51
N ARG A 491 4.99 -14.16 19.48
CA ARG A 491 3.53 -14.18 19.47
C ARG A 491 2.91 -12.78 19.57
N ILE A 492 3.42 -11.91 20.44
CA ILE A 492 2.94 -10.53 20.57
C ILE A 492 3.17 -9.78 19.25
N LEU A 493 4.39 -9.87 18.69
CA LEU A 493 4.72 -9.23 17.43
C LEU A 493 3.89 -9.78 16.27
N ALA A 494 3.57 -11.08 16.26
CA ALA A 494 2.71 -11.67 15.23
C ALA A 494 1.29 -11.10 15.25
N VAL A 495 0.69 -10.90 16.43
CA VAL A 495 -0.62 -10.25 16.55
C VAL A 495 -0.59 -8.83 15.99
N VAL A 496 0.41 -8.02 16.37
CA VAL A 496 0.59 -6.67 15.83
C VAL A 496 0.79 -6.70 14.30
N THR A 497 1.57 -7.66 13.81
CA THR A 497 1.82 -7.82 12.37
C THR A 497 0.56 -8.20 11.61
N MET A 498 -0.33 -9.02 12.20
CA MET A 498 -1.62 -9.37 11.60
C MET A 498 -2.55 -8.16 11.54
N PHE A 499 -2.68 -7.36 12.61
CA PHE A 499 -3.45 -6.10 12.56
C PHE A 499 -3.01 -5.21 11.40
N LEU A 500 -1.70 -4.94 11.29
CA LEU A 500 -1.19 -4.13 10.18
C LEU A 500 -1.38 -4.77 8.81
N GLY A 501 -1.44 -6.10 8.72
CA GLY A 501 -1.52 -6.83 7.46
C GLY A 501 -2.93 -6.91 6.88
N MET A 502 -3.96 -6.95 7.73
CA MET A 502 -5.36 -7.02 7.31
C MET A 502 -5.80 -5.75 6.57
N ASP A 503 -5.31 -4.59 7.01
CA ASP A 503 -5.64 -3.27 6.47
C ASP A 503 -4.76 -2.85 5.28
N LEU A 504 -3.82 -3.69 4.85
CA LEU A 504 -2.99 -3.35 3.69
C LEU A 504 -3.84 -3.38 2.42
N PRO A 505 -3.68 -2.43 1.47
CA PRO A 505 -4.52 -2.33 0.27
C PRO A 505 -4.53 -3.58 -0.63
N ALA A 506 -3.55 -4.48 -0.48
CA ALA A 506 -3.45 -5.73 -1.25
C ALA A 506 -4.30 -6.88 -0.68
N LEU A 507 -4.76 -6.77 0.57
CA LEU A 507 -5.70 -7.69 1.19
C LEU A 507 -7.00 -6.95 1.52
N ASP A 508 -6.92 -5.86 2.30
CA ASP A 508 -8.00 -4.92 2.59
C ASP A 508 -9.29 -5.64 3.06
N LEU A 509 -9.19 -6.30 4.22
CA LEU A 509 -10.36 -6.95 4.82
C LEU A 509 -11.41 -5.91 5.24
N PRO A 510 -12.70 -6.30 5.39
CA PRO A 510 -13.76 -5.34 5.68
C PRO A 510 -13.59 -4.65 7.04
N ASP A 511 -13.17 -3.39 7.03
CA ASP A 511 -13.14 -2.51 8.20
C ASP A 511 -14.55 -2.03 8.57
N PRO A 512 -14.92 -1.94 9.87
CA PRO A 512 -14.12 -2.29 11.06
C PRO A 512 -14.32 -3.72 11.56
N TRP A 513 -14.99 -4.57 10.78
CA TRP A 513 -15.38 -5.91 11.22
C TRP A 513 -14.18 -6.81 11.51
N ASP A 514 -13.15 -6.74 10.67
CA ASP A 514 -11.91 -7.50 10.81
C ASP A 514 -11.14 -7.12 12.09
N THR A 515 -11.03 -5.82 12.38
CA THR A 515 -10.43 -5.28 13.60
C THR A 515 -11.17 -5.76 14.85
N TYR A 516 -12.49 -5.64 14.89
CA TYR A 516 -13.28 -6.15 16.03
C TYR A 516 -13.18 -7.66 16.19
N THR A 517 -13.14 -8.40 15.08
CA THR A 517 -12.98 -9.86 15.10
C THR A 517 -11.60 -10.25 15.67
N MET A 518 -10.54 -9.53 15.31
CA MET A 518 -9.21 -9.76 15.85
C MET A 518 -9.11 -9.38 17.34
N ILE A 519 -9.72 -8.26 17.76
CA ILE A 519 -9.83 -7.89 19.17
C ILE A 519 -10.58 -8.97 19.96
N GLY A 520 -11.68 -9.48 19.40
CA GLY A 520 -12.44 -10.59 19.97
C GLY A 520 -11.61 -11.86 20.13
N PHE A 521 -10.80 -12.22 19.13
CA PHE A 521 -9.87 -13.35 19.22
C PHE A 521 -8.82 -13.15 20.33
N VAL A 522 -8.23 -11.95 20.42
CA VAL A 522 -7.25 -11.63 21.47
C VAL A 522 -7.89 -11.72 22.85
N ALA A 523 -9.08 -11.15 23.03
CA ALA A 523 -9.84 -11.22 24.28
C ALA A 523 -10.22 -12.65 24.65
N TRP A 524 -10.65 -13.46 23.67
CA TRP A 524 -10.94 -14.89 23.84
C TRP A 524 -9.72 -15.65 24.35
N HIS A 525 -8.56 -15.46 23.71
CA HIS A 525 -7.33 -16.12 24.14
C HIS A 525 -6.92 -15.70 25.55
N VAL A 526 -6.88 -14.38 25.82
CA VAL A 526 -6.48 -13.86 27.15
C VAL A 526 -7.45 -14.33 28.24
N GLY A 527 -8.76 -14.33 27.97
CA GLY A 527 -9.78 -14.79 28.90
C GLY A 527 -9.60 -16.27 29.28
N ILE A 528 -9.30 -17.13 28.32
CA ILE A 528 -9.05 -18.56 28.56
C ILE A 528 -7.75 -18.79 29.33
N ASP A 529 -6.69 -18.04 29.00
CA ASP A 529 -5.43 -18.09 29.74
C ASP A 529 -5.64 -17.70 31.22
N VAL A 530 -6.40 -16.63 31.49
CA VAL A 530 -6.74 -16.19 32.85
C VAL A 530 -7.61 -17.21 33.57
N LEU A 531 -8.63 -17.77 32.90
CA LEU A 531 -9.50 -18.81 33.47
C LEU A 531 -8.70 -20.04 33.91
N LEU A 532 -7.78 -20.52 33.07
CA LEU A 532 -6.95 -21.68 33.37
C LEU A 532 -5.89 -21.40 34.45
N GLU A 533 -5.41 -20.16 34.55
CA GLU A 533 -4.57 -19.69 35.66
C GLU A 533 -5.36 -19.74 36.97
N ILE A 534 -6.50 -19.05 37.05
CA ILE A 534 -7.36 -19.01 38.25
C ILE A 534 -7.74 -20.42 38.69
N HIS A 535 -8.14 -21.28 37.75
CA HIS A 535 -8.45 -22.69 38.07
C HIS A 535 -7.23 -23.42 38.63
N SER A 536 -6.04 -23.24 38.03
CA SER A 536 -4.82 -23.91 38.51
C SER A 536 -4.42 -23.42 39.91
N TYR A 537 -4.55 -22.11 40.18
CA TYR A 537 -4.34 -21.53 41.50
C TYR A 537 -5.32 -22.08 42.55
N CYS A 538 -6.62 -22.10 42.23
CA CYS A 538 -7.65 -22.63 43.11
C CYS A 538 -7.46 -24.13 43.41
N LEU A 539 -7.02 -24.92 42.42
CA LEU A 539 -6.73 -26.34 42.61
C LEU A 539 -5.56 -26.55 43.58
N VAL A 540 -4.46 -25.81 43.41
CA VAL A 540 -3.29 -25.89 44.31
C VAL A 540 -3.69 -25.52 45.74
N ARG A 541 -4.40 -24.40 45.92
CA ARG A 541 -4.89 -23.98 47.24
C ARG A 541 -5.84 -25.00 47.87
N LYS A 542 -6.71 -25.63 47.09
CA LYS A 542 -7.62 -26.68 47.58
C LYS A 542 -6.84 -27.91 48.05
N VAL A 543 -5.78 -28.30 47.33
CA VAL A 543 -4.91 -29.41 47.72
C VAL A 543 -4.13 -29.08 49.01
N GLU A 544 -3.56 -27.88 49.11
CA GLU A 544 -2.84 -27.43 50.32
C GLU A 544 -3.73 -27.45 51.58
N VAL A 545 -4.99 -27.00 51.47
CA VAL A 545 -5.95 -27.02 52.59
C VAL A 545 -6.35 -28.45 52.98
N ILE A 546 -6.55 -29.34 52.01
CA ILE A 546 -6.90 -30.75 52.27
C ILE A 546 -5.73 -31.54 52.89
N GLU A 547 -4.49 -31.16 52.58
CA GLU A 547 -3.29 -31.78 53.15
C GLU A 547 -3.09 -31.42 54.63
N ASP A 548 -3.54 -30.22 55.04
CA ASP A 548 -3.49 -29.74 56.44
C ASP A 548 -4.57 -30.42 57.31
N ASP A 549 -5.77 -30.66 56.76
CA ASP A 549 -6.89 -31.32 57.43
C ASP A 549 -6.78 -32.88 57.32
N ARG A 550 -5.88 -33.48 58.10
CA ARG A 550 -5.75 -34.96 58.13
C ARG A 550 -7.03 -35.63 58.67
N VAL A 551 -7.80 -36.29 57.78
CA VAL A 551 -8.45 -37.63 57.90
C VAL A 551 -9.44 -37.78 56.72
N GLN A 552 -9.30 -38.85 55.91
CA GLN A 552 -9.90 -39.10 54.56
C GLN A 552 -9.23 -38.39 53.37
N ILE A 553 -7.95 -38.69 53.14
CA ILE A 553 -7.07 -37.91 52.25
C ILE A 553 -7.02 -38.45 50.80
N LEU A 554 -6.94 -39.76 50.58
CA LEU A 554 -6.64 -40.27 49.23
C LEU A 554 -7.81 -40.17 48.23
N GLN A 555 -9.04 -40.40 48.70
CA GLN A 555 -10.23 -40.42 47.86
C GLN A 555 -10.75 -39.02 47.51
N SER A 556 -10.54 -38.04 48.39
CA SER A 556 -10.88 -36.63 48.15
C SER A 556 -9.88 -35.95 47.20
N LEU A 557 -8.57 -36.25 47.34
CA LEU A 557 -7.52 -35.78 46.42
C LEU A 557 -7.72 -36.33 45.00
N THR A 558 -7.93 -37.64 44.86
CA THR A 558 -8.17 -38.26 43.55
C THR A 558 -9.43 -37.72 42.86
N SER A 559 -10.50 -37.42 43.62
CA SER A 559 -11.71 -36.79 43.09
C SER A 559 -11.44 -35.36 42.60
N ALA A 560 -10.76 -34.53 43.41
CA ALA A 560 -10.45 -33.14 43.05
C ALA A 560 -9.52 -33.04 41.83
N GLU A 561 -8.55 -33.94 41.71
CA GLU A 561 -7.67 -34.05 40.53
C GLU A 561 -8.42 -34.51 39.27
N ALA A 562 -9.36 -35.45 39.42
CA ALA A 562 -10.21 -35.92 38.32
C ALA A 562 -11.14 -34.82 37.80
N GLU A 563 -11.78 -34.08 38.71
CA GLU A 563 -12.61 -32.90 38.36
C GLU A 563 -11.78 -31.82 37.66
N GLY A 564 -10.60 -31.49 38.19
CA GLY A 564 -9.71 -30.51 37.57
C GLY A 564 -9.19 -30.95 36.19
N ARG A 565 -8.98 -32.26 35.99
CA ARG A 565 -8.63 -32.83 34.68
C ARG A 565 -9.77 -32.70 33.68
N LEU A 566 -10.99 -33.06 34.08
CA LEU A 566 -12.18 -32.96 33.24
C LEU A 566 -12.45 -31.51 32.84
N PHE A 567 -12.39 -30.58 33.80
CA PHE A 567 -12.54 -29.15 33.54
C PHE A 567 -11.56 -28.65 32.47
N LYS A 568 -10.25 -28.95 32.63
CA LYS A 568 -9.22 -28.54 31.66
C LYS A 568 -9.49 -29.13 30.27
N GLN A 569 -9.93 -30.38 30.15
CA GLN A 569 -10.27 -30.99 28.88
C GLN A 569 -11.47 -30.31 28.20
N ILE A 570 -12.52 -29.99 28.96
CA ILE A 570 -13.69 -29.26 28.46
C ILE A 570 -13.28 -27.86 27.98
N VAL A 571 -12.50 -27.12 28.78
CA VAL A 571 -12.00 -25.79 28.41
C VAL A 571 -11.13 -25.85 27.16
N LEU A 572 -10.28 -26.86 26.99
CA LEU A 572 -9.50 -27.04 25.76
C LEU A 572 -10.37 -27.26 24.54
N ALA A 573 -11.41 -28.10 24.64
CA ALA A 573 -12.32 -28.35 23.54
C ALA A 573 -13.07 -27.06 23.14
N ILE A 574 -13.61 -26.35 24.12
CA ILE A 574 -14.26 -25.04 23.92
C ILE A 574 -13.28 -24.05 23.27
N TYR A 575 -12.05 -23.99 23.77
CA TYR A 575 -11.00 -23.10 23.26
C TYR A 575 -10.69 -23.36 21.78
N ILE A 576 -10.54 -24.64 21.41
CA ILE A 576 -10.28 -25.05 20.02
C ILE A 576 -11.47 -24.67 19.13
N CYS A 577 -12.71 -24.94 19.56
CA CYS A 577 -13.90 -24.54 18.83
C CYS A 577 -13.96 -23.03 18.60
N GLY A 578 -13.70 -22.23 19.65
CA GLY A 578 -13.65 -20.76 19.53
C GLY A 578 -12.59 -20.29 18.53
N ASN A 579 -11.36 -20.83 18.60
CA ASN A 579 -10.31 -20.49 17.62
C ASN A 579 -10.69 -20.86 16.19
N VAL A 580 -11.36 -22.00 15.99
CA VAL A 580 -11.83 -22.43 14.66
C VAL A 580 -12.89 -21.46 14.13
N VAL A 581 -13.81 -20.97 14.97
CA VAL A 581 -14.80 -19.96 14.57
C VAL A 581 -14.11 -18.67 14.10
N PHE A 582 -13.17 -18.13 14.87
CA PHE A 582 -12.40 -16.94 14.45
C PHE A 582 -11.61 -17.20 13.17
N LEU A 583 -10.97 -18.36 13.03
CA LEU A 583 -10.23 -18.71 11.82
C LEU A 583 -11.16 -18.78 10.60
N ILE A 584 -12.31 -19.45 10.71
CA ILE A 584 -13.29 -19.57 9.62
C ILE A 584 -13.78 -18.18 9.21
N ALA A 585 -14.03 -17.29 10.17
CA ALA A 585 -14.42 -15.92 9.88
C ALA A 585 -13.38 -15.21 9.00
N PHE A 586 -12.10 -15.24 9.36
CA PHE A 586 -11.04 -14.63 8.56
C PHE A 586 -10.85 -15.30 7.19
N LEU A 587 -10.92 -16.63 7.12
CA LEU A 587 -10.78 -17.36 5.85
C LEU A 587 -11.96 -17.08 4.90
N ALA A 588 -13.18 -16.96 5.45
CA ALA A 588 -14.36 -16.57 4.68
C ALA A 588 -14.22 -15.14 4.15
N ALA A 589 -13.76 -14.20 4.99
CA ALA A 589 -13.50 -12.82 4.56
C ALA A 589 -12.44 -12.75 3.44
N ILE A 590 -11.32 -13.48 3.58
CA ILE A 590 -10.28 -13.59 2.54
C ILE A 590 -10.82 -14.17 1.22
N SER A 591 -11.79 -15.08 1.30
CA SER A 591 -12.41 -15.70 0.13
C SER A 591 -13.41 -14.78 -0.59
N GLN A 592 -13.96 -13.77 0.10
CA GLN A 592 -15.01 -12.89 -0.42
C GLN A 592 -14.45 -11.64 -1.11
N ILE A 593 -13.32 -11.12 -0.64
CA ILE A 593 -12.48 -10.15 -1.37
C ILE A 593 -11.83 -10.82 -2.57
#